data_AF-A0A2V8NAP0-F1
#
_entry.id   AF-A0A2V8NAP0-F1
#
_cell.length_a   1.000
_cell.length_b   1.000
_cell.length_c   1.000
_cell.angle_alpha   90.00
_cell.angle_beta   90.00
_cell.angle_gamma   90.00
#
_symmetry.space_group_name_H-M   'P 1'
#
loop_
_entity.id
_entity.type
_entity.pdbx_description
1 polymer ?
#
loop_
_entity_poly.entity_id
_entity_poly.type
_entity_poly.pdbx_seq_one_letter_code
_entity_poly.pdbx_strand_id
1 'polypeptide(L)' 'MDIRRFDSLAEADEADHQYYASLTPEERLDILLELIDAYRSSYGEAAERFERVYRIDELSQC' A
#
# COMPACT_ATOMS: atom_id res chain seq x y z
N MET A 1 18.24 -7.39 -14.12
CA MET A 1 17.61 -6.37 -13.27
C MET A 1 18.16 -5.04 -13.77
N ASP A 2 17.37 -4.31 -14.56
CA ASP A 2 17.82 -3.03 -15.11
C ASP A 2 17.61 -1.93 -14.07
N ILE A 3 18.65 -1.16 -13.79
CA ILE A 3 18.62 -0.03 -12.86
C ILE A 3 18.49 1.25 -13.68
N ARG A 4 17.38 1.96 -13.53
CA ARG A 4 17.18 3.28 -14.13
C ARG A 4 17.84 4.34 -13.26
N ARG A 5 18.64 5.22 -13.88
CA ARG A 5 19.27 6.38 -13.21
C ARG A 5 18.57 7.66 -13.64
N PHE A 6 18.38 8.55 -12.68
CA PHE A 6 17.81 9.88 -12.87
C PHE A 6 18.83 10.92 -12.41
N ASP A 7 18.81 12.10 -13.03
CA ASP A 7 19.77 13.17 -12.74
C ASP A 7 19.32 14.01 -11.53
N SER A 8 18.08 13.84 -11.07
CA SER A 8 17.56 14.49 -9.86
C SER A 8 16.49 13.66 -9.14
N LEU A 9 16.26 13.97 -7.85
CA LEU A 9 15.18 13.37 -7.08
C LEU A 9 13.80 13.72 -7.66
N ALA A 10 13.60 14.95 -8.11
CA ALA A 10 12.33 15.39 -8.69
C ALA A 10 11.99 14.61 -9.97
N GLU A 11 12.99 14.28 -10.79
CA GLU A 11 12.82 13.44 -11.97
C GLU A 11 12.46 12.00 -11.60
N ALA A 12 13.07 11.46 -10.53
CA ALA A 12 12.74 10.14 -10.02
C ALA A 12 11.30 10.09 -9.48
N ASP A 13 10.90 11.09 -8.68
CA ASP A 13 9.55 11.17 -8.11
C ASP A 13 8.49 11.26 -9.22
N GLU A 14 8.71 12.10 -10.24
CA GLU A 14 7.81 12.21 -11.38
C GLU A 14 7.72 10.88 -12.16
N ALA A 15 8.84 10.18 -12.34
CA ALA A 15 8.84 8.88 -12.99
C ALA A 15 8.04 7.83 -12.19
N ASP A 16 8.14 7.84 -10.86
CA ASP A 16 7.34 6.97 -9.99
C ASP A 16 5.85 7.30 -10.08
N HIS A 17 5.50 8.59 -10.10
CA HIS A 17 4.12 9.03 -10.30
C HIS A 17 3.55 8.58 -11.63
N GLN A 18 4.30 8.75 -12.73
CA GLN A 18 3.89 8.32 -14.06
C GLN A 18 3.75 6.80 -14.15
N TYR A 19 4.68 6.05 -13.55
CA TYR A 19 4.60 4.60 -13.48
C TYR A 19 3.32 4.17 -12.76
N TYR A 20 3.07 4.67 -11.56
CA TYR A 20 1.86 4.31 -10.80
C TYR A 20 0.57 4.74 -11.53
N ALA A 21 0.58 5.91 -12.18
CA ALA A 21 -0.53 6.40 -12.99
C ALA A 21 -0.84 5.47 -14.17
N SER A 22 0.18 4.81 -14.75
CA SER A 22 0.03 3.90 -15.90
C SER A 22 -0.57 2.54 -15.55
N LEU A 23 -0.60 2.16 -14.27
CA LEU A 23 -1.10 0.87 -13.81
C LEU A 23 -2.62 0.75 -13.92
N THR A 24 -3.09 -0.45 -14.22
CA THR A 24 -4.51 -0.80 -14.14
C THR A 24 -4.98 -0.86 -12.67
N PRO A 25 -6.29 -0.79 -12.42
CA PRO A 25 -6.83 -1.00 -11.08
C PRO A 25 -6.40 -2.34 -10.45
N GLU A 26 -6.36 -3.41 -11.24
CA GLU A 26 -5.93 -4.74 -10.82
C GLU A 26 -4.45 -4.76 -10.40
N GLU A 27 -3.56 -4.20 -11.21
CA GLU A 27 -2.12 -4.14 -10.89
C GLU A 27 -1.86 -3.34 -9.60
N ARG A 28 -2.62 -2.26 -9.38
CA ARG A 28 -2.55 -1.49 -8.12
C ARG A 28 -3.03 -2.31 -6.93
N LEU A 29 -4.09 -3.10 -7.11
CA LEU A 29 -4.60 -3.98 -6.05
C LEU A 29 -3.57 -5.04 -5.70
N ASP A 30 -2.92 -5.64 -6.70
CA ASP A 30 -1.87 -6.65 -6.50
C ASP A 30 -0.69 -6.06 -5.69
N ILE A 31 -0.19 -4.88 -6.06
CA ILE A 31 0.86 -4.17 -5.30
C ILE A 31 0.41 -3.94 -3.85
N LEU A 32 -0.83 -3.51 -3.62
CA LEU A 32 -1.35 -3.30 -2.27
C LEU A 32 -1.37 -4.60 -1.46
N LEU A 33 -1.80 -5.71 -2.06
CA LEU A 33 -1.84 -7.01 -1.39
C LEU A 33 -0.43 -7.51 -1.04
N GLU A 34 0.55 -7.31 -1.93
CA GLU A 34 1.96 -7.61 -1.64
C GLU A 34 2.50 -6.79 -0.46
N LEU A 35 2.20 -5.48 -0.41
CA LEU A 35 2.60 -4.62 0.71
C LEU A 35 1.97 -5.06 2.03
N ILE A 36 0.69 -5.46 2.01
CA ILE A 36 0.00 -6.00 3.19
C ILE A 36 0.63 -7.31 3.65
N ASP A 37 0.96 -8.20 2.72
CA ASP A 37 1.57 -9.48 3.04
C ASP A 37 2.98 -9.31 3.62
N ALA A 38 3.80 -8.46 3.02
CA ALA A 38 5.11 -8.08 3.53
C ALA A 38 5.01 -7.46 4.93
N TYR A 39 4.04 -6.56 5.13
CA TYR A 39 3.76 -5.95 6.43
C TYR A 39 3.38 -7.01 7.48
N ARG A 40 2.44 -7.91 7.16
CA ARG A 40 2.00 -8.98 8.07
C ARG A 40 3.14 -9.93 8.41
N SER A 41 3.92 -10.32 7.41
CA SER A 41 5.08 -11.20 7.56
C SER A 41 6.22 -10.57 8.37
N SER A 42 6.29 -9.24 8.39
CA SER A 42 7.31 -8.52 9.18
C SER A 42 7.02 -8.51 10.69
N TYR A 43 5.80 -8.84 11.13
CA TYR A 43 5.51 -9.01 12.55
C TYR A 43 5.67 -10.47 12.99
N GLY A 44 6.50 -10.70 14.01
CA GLY A 44 6.46 -11.93 14.83
C GLY A 44 5.29 -11.94 15.82
N GLU A 45 5.34 -12.77 16.88
CA GLU A 45 4.28 -12.90 17.91
C GLU A 45 3.80 -11.55 18.53
N ALA A 46 4.60 -10.49 18.48
CA ALA A 46 4.21 -9.14 18.89
C ALA A 46 3.19 -8.44 17.96
N ALA A 47 2.81 -9.04 16.83
CA ALA A 47 1.71 -8.58 15.97
C ALA A 47 0.32 -8.83 16.55
N GLU A 48 0.21 -9.71 17.56
CA GLU A 48 -1.04 -9.96 18.27
C GLU A 48 -1.41 -8.71 19.07
N ARG A 49 -1.86 -7.70 18.34
CA ARG A 49 -2.53 -6.54 18.89
C ARG A 49 -3.77 -7.04 19.61
N PHE A 50 -4.11 -6.37 20.71
CA PHE A 50 -5.36 -6.60 21.40
C PHE A 50 -6.54 -6.61 20.42
N GLU A 51 -7.52 -7.47 20.68
CA GLU A 51 -8.72 -7.58 19.87
C GLU A 51 -9.37 -6.19 19.67
N ARG A 52 -9.63 -5.82 18.41
CA ARG A 52 -10.23 -4.52 18.09
C ARG A 52 -11.72 -4.58 18.45
N VAL A 53 -12.08 -4.00 19.58
CA VAL A 53 -13.48 -3.86 19.99
C VAL A 53 -14.08 -2.62 19.31
N TYR A 54 -15.03 -2.85 18.40
CA TYR A 54 -15.77 -1.77 17.74
C TYR A 54 -17.15 -1.63 18.37
N ARG A 55 -17.60 -0.38 18.51
CA ARG A 55 -19.02 -0.07 18.74
C ARG A 55 -19.69 0.09 17.37
N ILE A 56 -20.66 -0.77 17.08
CA ILE A 56 -21.49 -0.66 15.87
C ILE A 56 -22.77 0.06 16.28
N ASP A 57 -23.01 1.24 15.70
CA ASP A 57 -24.28 1.96 15.81
C ASP A 57 -25.02 1.90 14.45
N GLU A 58 -26.34 2.09 14.47
CA GLU A 58 -27.15 2.08 13.25
C GLU A 58 -26.84 3.28 12.35
N LEU A 59 -26.71 3.03 11.05
CA LEU A 59 -26.54 4.09 10.06
C LEU A 59 -27.82 4.93 9.99
N SER A 60 -27.79 6.14 10.55
CA SER A 60 -28.91 7.08 10.45
C SER A 60 -29.15 7.44 9.00
N GLN A 61 -30.33 7.10 8.47
CA GLN A 61 -30.77 7.57 7.16
C GLN A 61 -31.09 9.06 7.27
N CYS A 62 -30.35 9.90 6.56
CA CYS A 62 -30.66 11.32 6.36
C CYS A 62 -31.80 11.51 5.37
#